data_AF-A0A453HR70-F1
#
_entry.id   AF-A0A453HR70-F1
#
_cell.length_a   1.000
_cell.length_b   1.000
_cell.length_c   1.000
_cell.angle_alpha   90.00
_cell.angle_beta   90.00
_cell.angle_gamma   90.00
#
_symmetry.space_group_name_H-M   'P 1'
#
loop_
_entity.id
_entity.type
_entity.pdbx_description
1 polymer ?
#
loop_
_entity_poly.entity_id
_entity_poly.type
_entity_poly.pdbx_seq_one_letter_code
_entity_poly.pdbx_strand_id
1 'polypeptide(L)'
;AAVVSARRRAHAQTTSLHLISALLAPPAPPLLRDALARARSAAYAPRVQLKALELCFAVSLDRLPSASSSSSASGADNAEPPVSNSLMAAVKRSQANQRRNPDTFHFYHQAATAQAPAAVKVELSQLVLAILDDPLVSRVFGDAGFHSGDIKLAILRPAPPMPMLGRLPTRSRPPPLFLCSFAAADDADVPSPAAGSLAGGTGEENFRRIGEVLARGRNPMLVGVGAASAAADFAALSPYRVLPVGTSSIDQTELGLAAAMASATSGLIISIGDLKELVPDDGELQEMGRRVVAEVTRVLETHRAGRVWVMGWSATYETYLTFLSKFPLLDKDWELQLLPITAVRAGGSPAALIPQATTAAAFSKPAR
;
A
#
# COMPACT_ATOMS: atom_id res chain seq x y z
N ALA A 1 -27.97 16.34 -6.02
CA ALA A 1 -26.96 16.58 -7.09
C ALA A 1 -27.10 15.60 -8.26
N ALA A 2 -27.00 14.28 -8.04
CA ALA A 2 -27.10 13.26 -9.09
C ALA A 2 -28.41 13.36 -9.91
N VAL A 3 -29.55 13.44 -9.23
CA VAL A 3 -30.87 13.63 -9.84
C VAL A 3 -30.94 14.90 -10.68
N VAL A 4 -30.44 16.02 -10.14
CA VAL A 4 -30.41 17.30 -10.85
C VAL A 4 -29.55 17.20 -12.11
N SER A 5 -28.45 16.45 -12.06
CA SER A 5 -27.61 16.15 -13.23
C SER A 5 -28.36 15.33 -14.29
N ALA A 6 -29.08 14.28 -13.88
CA ALA A 6 -29.90 13.46 -14.78
C ALA A 6 -31.01 14.29 -15.44
N ARG A 7 -31.70 15.14 -14.66
CA ARG A 7 -32.75 16.03 -15.17
C ARG A 7 -32.20 17.07 -16.16
N ARG A 8 -31.06 17.69 -15.85
CA ARG A 8 -30.41 18.67 -16.75
C ARG A 8 -30.01 18.06 -18.09
N ARG A 9 -29.73 16.76 -18.13
CA ARG A 9 -29.40 16.02 -19.36
C ARG A 9 -30.61 15.34 -20.00
N ALA A 10 -31.82 15.58 -19.49
CA ALA A 10 -33.06 14.93 -19.93
C ALA A 10 -32.97 13.40 -19.98
N HIS A 11 -32.21 12.79 -19.06
CA HIS A 11 -32.07 11.33 -18.99
C HIS A 11 -33.33 10.70 -18.36
N ALA A 12 -33.72 9.53 -18.87
CA ALA A 12 -34.93 8.83 -18.42
C ALA A 12 -34.84 8.34 -16.96
N GLN A 13 -33.64 8.11 -16.44
CA GLN A 13 -33.41 7.59 -15.09
C GLN A 13 -32.17 8.20 -14.44
N THR A 14 -32.19 8.29 -13.11
CA THR A 14 -31.00 8.56 -12.29
C THR A 14 -30.21 7.28 -12.10
N THR A 15 -28.98 7.26 -12.64
CA THR A 15 -28.08 6.08 -12.63
C THR A 15 -26.90 6.24 -11.66
N SER A 16 -26.21 5.13 -11.37
CA SER A 16 -24.97 5.11 -10.58
C SER A 16 -23.90 6.05 -11.13
N LEU A 17 -23.83 6.25 -12.45
CA LEU A 17 -22.91 7.18 -13.09
C LEU A 17 -23.16 8.64 -12.69
N HIS A 18 -24.43 9.04 -12.57
CA HIS A 18 -24.79 10.38 -12.10
C HIS A 18 -24.37 10.60 -10.65
N LEU A 19 -24.46 9.54 -9.83
CA LEU A 19 -24.06 9.60 -8.44
C LEU A 19 -22.54 9.72 -8.30
N ILE A 20 -21.75 8.92 -9.02
CA ILE A 20 -20.29 9.06 -9.03
C ILE A 20 -19.87 10.42 -9.58
N SER A 21 -20.45 10.88 -10.69
CA SER A 21 -20.17 12.21 -11.25
C SER A 21 -20.46 13.32 -10.24
N ALA A 22 -21.56 13.22 -9.47
CA ALA A 22 -21.86 14.15 -8.39
C ALA A 22 -20.85 14.07 -7.23
N LEU A 23 -20.34 12.89 -6.89
CA LEU A 23 -19.31 12.69 -5.86
C LEU A 23 -17.92 13.17 -6.28
N LEU A 24 -17.65 13.27 -7.58
CA LEU A 24 -16.41 13.84 -8.12
C LEU A 24 -16.42 15.37 -8.15
N ALA A 25 -17.58 16.03 -8.01
CA ALA A 25 -17.72 17.48 -8.08
C ALA A 25 -17.15 18.22 -6.85
N PRO A 26 -16.51 19.41 -6.98
CA PRO A 26 -15.87 20.19 -5.89
C PRO A 26 -16.59 20.22 -4.54
N PRO A 27 -17.91 20.45 -4.45
CA PRO A 27 -18.60 20.53 -3.17
C PRO A 27 -18.89 19.17 -2.50
N ALA A 28 -18.62 18.04 -3.15
CA ALA A 28 -18.92 16.72 -2.61
C ALA A 28 -17.85 16.24 -1.61
N PRO A 29 -18.22 15.32 -0.69
CA PRO A 29 -17.29 14.75 0.29
C PRO A 29 -16.00 14.22 -0.38
N PRO A 30 -14.82 14.46 0.21
CA PRO A 30 -13.55 14.16 -0.44
C PRO A 30 -13.23 12.67 -0.55
N LEU A 31 -14.00 11.81 0.12
CA LEU A 31 -13.79 10.36 0.23
C LEU A 31 -13.39 9.70 -1.10
N LEU A 32 -14.19 9.89 -2.16
CA LEU A 32 -13.95 9.25 -3.45
C LEU A 32 -12.70 9.84 -4.14
N ARG A 33 -12.47 11.14 -4.01
CA ARG A 33 -11.33 11.83 -4.66
C ARG A 33 -10.02 11.45 -4.00
N ASP A 34 -10.01 11.37 -2.68
CA ASP A 34 -8.86 10.93 -1.91
C ASP A 34 -8.56 9.46 -2.21
N ALA A 35 -9.60 8.62 -2.32
CA ALA A 35 -9.44 7.23 -2.73
C ALA A 35 -8.85 7.11 -4.16
N LEU A 36 -9.35 7.89 -5.12
CA LEU A 36 -8.80 7.93 -6.49
C LEU A 36 -7.36 8.47 -6.52
N ALA A 37 -7.05 9.45 -5.67
CA ALA A 37 -5.70 9.96 -5.51
C ALA A 37 -4.74 8.88 -4.99
N ARG A 38 -5.21 7.90 -4.20
CA ARG A 38 -4.40 6.77 -3.72
C ARG A 38 -4.39 5.57 -4.68
N ALA A 39 -5.49 5.32 -5.37
CA ALA A 39 -5.67 4.20 -6.29
C ALA A 39 -5.06 4.44 -7.69
N ARG A 40 -4.43 5.59 -7.92
CA ARG A 40 -3.84 5.96 -9.22
C ARG A 40 -2.77 4.95 -9.67
N SER A 41 -2.67 4.76 -10.98
CA SER A 41 -1.60 3.95 -11.57
C SER A 41 -0.35 4.79 -11.76
N ALA A 42 0.82 4.25 -11.42
CA ALA A 42 2.12 4.91 -11.63
C ALA A 42 2.47 5.06 -13.13
N ALA A 43 1.78 4.32 -14.01
CA ALA A 43 1.98 4.37 -15.45
C ALA A 43 1.50 5.69 -16.09
N TYR A 44 0.59 6.43 -15.42
CA TYR A 44 -0.01 7.65 -15.96
C TYR A 44 0.28 8.87 -15.08
N ALA A 45 0.42 10.04 -15.72
CA ALA A 45 0.52 11.29 -15.00
C ALA A 45 -0.81 11.58 -14.25
N PRO A 46 -0.80 11.96 -12.95
CA PRO A 46 -2.03 12.10 -12.16
C PRO A 46 -3.07 13.05 -12.75
N ARG A 47 -2.61 14.16 -13.36
CA ARG A 47 -3.49 15.14 -14.02
C ARG A 47 -4.14 14.59 -15.28
N VAL A 48 -3.46 13.72 -16.01
CA VAL A 48 -3.97 13.11 -17.24
C VAL A 48 -5.00 12.03 -16.90
N GLN A 49 -4.71 11.21 -15.89
CA GLN A 49 -5.61 10.14 -15.47
C GLN A 49 -6.96 10.65 -14.94
N LEU A 50 -6.95 11.73 -14.14
CA LEU A 50 -8.19 12.34 -13.64
C LEU A 50 -9.00 13.01 -14.76
N LYS A 51 -8.32 13.68 -15.71
CA LYS A 51 -8.99 14.25 -16.89
C LYS A 51 -9.58 13.18 -17.80
N ALA A 52 -8.87 12.06 -17.98
CA ALA A 52 -9.40 10.91 -18.71
C ALA A 52 -10.65 10.36 -18.02
N LEU A 53 -10.66 10.26 -16.69
CA LEU A 53 -11.83 9.85 -15.92
C LEU A 53 -13.03 10.77 -16.15
N GLU A 54 -12.85 12.09 -16.06
CA GLU A 54 -13.91 13.06 -16.32
C GLU A 54 -14.48 12.92 -17.75
N LEU A 55 -13.61 12.72 -18.75
CA LEU A 55 -14.01 12.49 -20.14
C LEU A 55 -14.78 11.17 -20.30
N CYS A 56 -14.29 10.06 -19.73
CA CYS A 56 -14.95 8.76 -19.77
C CYS A 56 -16.34 8.81 -19.14
N PHE A 57 -16.50 9.52 -18.02
CA PHE A 57 -17.81 9.75 -17.41
C PHE A 57 -18.72 10.63 -18.28
N ALA A 58 -18.20 11.71 -18.88
CA ALA A 58 -18.98 12.55 -19.79
C ALA A 58 -19.52 11.75 -20.98
N VAL A 59 -18.64 11.02 -21.69
CA VAL A 59 -19.02 10.18 -22.83
C VAL A 59 -20.02 9.09 -22.43
N SER A 60 -19.84 8.49 -21.26
CA SER A 60 -20.75 7.42 -20.79
C SER A 60 -22.10 7.97 -20.36
N LEU A 61 -22.16 9.20 -19.83
CA LEU A 61 -23.41 9.88 -19.54
C LEU A 61 -24.14 10.27 -20.84
N ASP A 62 -23.42 10.77 -21.85
CA ASP A 62 -24.02 11.18 -23.13
C ASP A 62 -24.62 9.99 -23.92
N ARG A 63 -24.17 8.76 -23.61
CA ARG A 63 -24.71 7.52 -24.19
C ARG A 63 -25.96 7.00 -23.48
N LEU A 64 -26.40 7.63 -22.38
CA LEU A 64 -27.57 7.15 -21.64
C LEU A 64 -28.87 7.44 -22.39
N PRO A 65 -29.90 6.58 -22.24
CA PRO A 65 -31.21 6.84 -22.82
C PRO A 65 -31.82 8.14 -22.29
N SER A 66 -32.15 9.04 -23.22
CA SER A 66 -32.92 10.25 -22.93
C SER A 66 -34.41 9.93 -22.80
N ALA A 67 -35.12 10.68 -21.96
CA ALA A 67 -36.56 10.59 -21.88
C ALA A 67 -37.16 11.04 -23.22
N SER A 68 -37.85 10.15 -23.93
CA SER A 68 -38.61 10.53 -25.12
C SER A 68 -39.81 11.39 -24.68
N SER A 69 -40.06 12.49 -25.39
CA SER A 69 -41.18 13.41 -25.16
C SER A 69 -42.58 12.80 -25.38
N SER A 70 -42.68 11.47 -25.58
CA SER A 70 -43.90 10.75 -25.93
C SER A 70 -44.75 10.31 -24.73
N SER A 71 -44.36 10.63 -23.48
CA SER A 71 -45.17 10.38 -22.28
C SER A 71 -45.75 11.68 -21.70
N SER A 72 -46.21 12.59 -22.55
CA SER A 72 -46.96 13.78 -22.14
C SER A 72 -48.45 13.47 -22.02
N ALA A 73 -48.85 12.98 -20.85
CA ALA A 73 -50.18 13.23 -20.33
C ALA A 73 -50.04 13.58 -18.84
N SER A 74 -50.26 14.87 -18.54
CA SER A 74 -50.25 15.54 -17.22
C SER A 74 -48.89 15.92 -16.59
N GLY A 75 -48.53 17.22 -16.69
CA GLY A 75 -47.82 17.95 -15.62
C GLY A 75 -46.29 17.88 -15.51
N ALA A 76 -45.55 17.48 -16.55
CA ALA A 76 -44.18 16.96 -16.42
C ALA A 76 -43.00 17.96 -16.44
N ASP A 77 -43.17 19.27 -16.26
CA ASP A 77 -42.02 20.20 -16.21
C ASP A 77 -41.19 20.11 -14.92
N ASN A 78 -41.62 19.31 -13.94
CA ASN A 78 -40.93 19.12 -12.66
C ASN A 78 -40.76 17.65 -12.23
N ALA A 79 -41.04 16.68 -13.10
CA ALA A 79 -40.93 15.27 -12.74
C ALA A 79 -39.47 14.86 -12.54
N GLU A 80 -39.14 14.41 -11.33
CA GLU A 80 -37.82 13.94 -10.97
C GLU A 80 -37.51 12.60 -11.68
N PRO A 81 -36.34 12.44 -12.35
CA PRO A 81 -36.03 11.19 -13.05
C PRO A 81 -35.93 10.03 -12.04
N PRO A 82 -36.70 8.94 -12.23
CA PRO A 82 -36.72 7.83 -11.28
C PRO A 82 -35.36 7.15 -11.15
N VAL A 83 -35.13 6.48 -10.02
CA VAL A 83 -33.88 5.75 -9.75
C VAL A 83 -33.81 4.49 -10.61
N SER A 84 -32.69 4.28 -11.31
CA SER A 84 -32.44 3.06 -12.09
C SER A 84 -32.34 1.81 -11.21
N ASN A 85 -32.65 0.64 -11.79
CA ASN A 85 -32.53 -0.65 -11.10
C ASN A 85 -31.13 -0.90 -10.54
N SER A 86 -30.08 -0.53 -11.28
CA SER A 86 -28.69 -0.71 -10.84
C SER A 86 -28.37 0.15 -9.60
N LEU A 87 -28.79 1.42 -9.61
CA LEU A 87 -28.59 2.32 -8.47
C LEU A 87 -29.41 1.87 -7.26
N MET A 88 -30.66 1.46 -7.47
CA MET A 88 -31.51 0.90 -6.42
C MET A 88 -30.88 -0.36 -5.79
N ALA A 89 -30.31 -1.24 -6.62
CA ALA A 89 -29.60 -2.43 -6.15
C ALA A 89 -28.36 -2.05 -5.32
N ALA A 90 -27.59 -1.04 -5.72
CA ALA A 90 -26.46 -0.55 -4.93
C ALA A 90 -26.91 0.01 -3.58
N VAL A 91 -28.00 0.80 -3.53
CA VAL A 91 -28.58 1.31 -2.28
C VAL A 91 -29.00 0.17 -1.36
N LYS A 92 -29.75 -0.82 -1.87
CA LYS A 92 -30.17 -1.99 -1.08
C LYS A 92 -28.97 -2.80 -0.56
N ARG A 93 -27.95 -3.02 -1.39
CA ARG A 93 -26.71 -3.70 -0.99
C ARG A 93 -25.97 -2.94 0.10
N SER A 94 -25.87 -1.62 -0.02
CA SER A 94 -25.24 -0.77 1.00
C SER A 94 -25.99 -0.81 2.35
N GLN A 95 -27.33 -0.80 2.33
CA GLN A 95 -28.16 -0.96 3.53
C GLN A 95 -27.99 -2.34 4.16
N ALA A 96 -27.93 -3.40 3.34
CA ALA A 96 -27.68 -4.75 3.82
C ALA A 96 -26.30 -4.89 4.48
N ASN A 97 -25.26 -4.26 3.90
CA ASN A 97 -23.91 -4.29 4.47
C ASN A 97 -23.84 -3.53 5.80
N GLN A 98 -24.56 -2.42 5.92
CA GLN A 98 -24.67 -1.66 7.17
C GLN A 98 -25.30 -2.47 8.31
N ARG A 99 -26.32 -3.27 8.01
CA ARG A 99 -26.95 -4.16 9.01
C ARG A 99 -26.02 -5.28 9.47
N ARG A 100 -25.04 -5.67 8.65
CA ARG A 100 -24.06 -6.73 8.94
C ARG A 100 -22.79 -6.19 9.63
N ASN A 101 -22.68 -4.88 9.83
CA ASN A 101 -21.51 -4.29 10.47
C ASN A 101 -21.53 -4.63 11.97
N PRO A 102 -20.49 -5.29 12.53
CA PRO A 102 -20.51 -5.82 13.89
C PRO A 102 -20.78 -4.75 14.96
N ASP A 103 -20.25 -3.53 14.77
CA ASP A 103 -20.43 -2.41 15.70
C ASP A 103 -21.88 -1.91 15.79
N THR A 104 -22.66 -2.05 14.70
CA THR A 104 -24.06 -1.59 14.64
C THR A 104 -25.06 -2.74 14.70
N PHE A 105 -24.58 -3.98 14.65
CA PHE A 105 -25.37 -5.20 14.66
C PHE A 105 -26.28 -5.29 15.90
N HIS A 106 -25.74 -4.99 17.08
CA HIS A 106 -26.49 -5.04 18.34
C HIS A 106 -27.64 -4.02 18.39
N PHE A 107 -27.41 -2.79 17.90
CA PHE A 107 -28.42 -1.73 17.89
C PHE A 107 -29.61 -2.07 16.98
N TYR A 108 -29.35 -2.58 15.78
CA TYR A 108 -30.43 -2.94 14.84
C TYR A 108 -31.15 -4.24 15.21
N HIS A 109 -30.45 -5.21 15.79
CA HIS A 109 -31.08 -6.45 16.23
C HIS A 109 -32.07 -6.20 17.39
N GLN A 110 -31.73 -5.29 18.31
CA GLN A 110 -32.59 -4.92 19.44
C GLN A 110 -33.79 -4.04 19.01
N ALA A 111 -33.66 -3.26 17.93
CA ALA A 111 -34.76 -2.46 17.38
C ALA A 111 -35.74 -3.27 16.51
N ALA A 112 -35.37 -4.47 16.03
CA ALA A 112 -36.22 -5.29 15.17
C ALA A 112 -37.43 -5.91 15.89
N THR A 113 -37.44 -5.93 17.22
CA THR A 113 -38.60 -6.37 18.04
C THR A 113 -39.66 -5.27 18.21
N ALA A 114 -39.37 -4.01 17.84
CA ALA A 114 -40.36 -2.94 17.76
C ALA A 114 -40.83 -2.76 16.29
N GLN A 115 -42.14 -2.76 16.04
CA GLN A 115 -42.79 -2.67 14.71
C GLN A 115 -42.61 -1.30 14.00
N ALA A 116 -41.40 -0.74 13.97
CA ALA A 116 -41.10 0.47 13.20
C ALA A 116 -39.89 0.21 12.28
N PRO A 117 -39.99 0.49 10.96
CA PRO A 117 -38.85 0.37 10.07
C PRO A 117 -37.81 1.44 10.42
N ALA A 118 -36.80 1.06 11.20
CA ALA A 118 -35.67 1.93 11.48
C ALA A 118 -34.99 2.30 10.15
N ALA A 119 -35.07 3.58 9.76
CA ALA A 119 -34.38 4.10 8.59
C ALA A 119 -32.86 3.89 8.79
N VAL A 120 -32.30 2.88 8.12
CA VAL A 120 -30.88 2.55 8.21
C VAL A 120 -30.08 3.68 7.59
N LYS A 121 -29.40 4.47 8.43
CA LYS A 121 -28.48 5.50 7.96
C LYS A 121 -27.27 4.82 7.32
N VAL A 122 -27.20 4.87 5.99
CA VAL A 122 -26.08 4.31 5.25
C VAL A 122 -24.92 5.28 5.26
N GLU A 123 -23.78 4.85 5.81
CA GLU A 123 -22.52 5.58 5.70
C GLU A 123 -22.08 5.67 4.23
N LEU A 124 -21.54 6.84 3.84
CA LEU A 124 -21.16 7.12 2.46
C LEU A 124 -20.15 6.12 1.91
N SER A 125 -19.20 5.63 2.72
CA SER A 125 -18.20 4.64 2.28
C SER A 125 -18.86 3.36 1.79
N GLN A 126 -19.83 2.82 2.53
CA GLN A 126 -20.56 1.61 2.17
C GLN A 126 -21.41 1.79 0.92
N LEU A 127 -21.98 2.98 0.71
CA LEU A 127 -22.69 3.32 -0.52
C LEU A 127 -21.74 3.36 -1.73
N VAL A 128 -20.58 4.02 -1.60
CA VAL A 128 -19.58 4.10 -2.66
C VAL A 128 -19.02 2.72 -3.01
N LEU A 129 -18.72 1.88 -2.01
CA LEU A 129 -18.27 0.51 -2.22
C LEU A 129 -19.29 -0.31 -3.03
N ALA A 130 -20.59 -0.21 -2.69
CA ALA A 130 -21.65 -0.91 -3.41
C ALA A 130 -21.84 -0.40 -4.85
N ILE A 131 -21.60 0.89 -5.10
CA ILE A 131 -21.66 1.49 -6.45
C ILE A 131 -20.47 1.04 -7.30
N LEU A 132 -19.27 0.87 -6.72
CA LEU A 132 -18.08 0.39 -7.44
C LEU A 132 -18.21 -1.07 -7.92
N ASP A 133 -19.20 -1.81 -7.46
CA ASP A 133 -19.57 -3.13 -8.01
C ASP A 133 -20.44 -3.05 -9.28
N ASP A 134 -21.02 -1.89 -9.59
CA ASP A 134 -21.85 -1.73 -10.79
C ASP A 134 -20.96 -1.93 -12.03
N PRO A 135 -21.27 -2.88 -12.92
CA PRO A 135 -20.42 -3.18 -14.09
C PRO A 135 -20.25 -1.98 -15.02
N LEU A 136 -21.26 -1.10 -15.12
CA LEU A 136 -21.14 0.13 -15.92
C LEU A 136 -20.14 1.09 -15.29
N VAL A 137 -20.21 1.27 -13.97
CA VAL A 137 -19.27 2.13 -13.23
C VAL A 137 -17.86 1.57 -13.31
N SER A 138 -17.70 0.27 -13.06
CA SER A 138 -16.42 -0.44 -13.13
C SER A 138 -15.77 -0.32 -14.51
N ARG A 139 -16.58 -0.41 -15.59
CA ARG A 139 -16.11 -0.20 -16.96
C ARG A 139 -15.59 1.23 -17.17
N VAL A 140 -16.34 2.26 -16.76
CA VAL A 140 -15.94 3.66 -16.93
C VAL A 140 -14.64 3.99 -16.16
N PHE A 141 -14.48 3.41 -14.97
CA PHE A 141 -13.21 3.50 -14.24
C PHE A 141 -12.07 2.78 -14.98
N GLY A 142 -12.32 1.58 -15.52
CA GLY A 142 -11.37 0.82 -16.32
C GLY A 142 -10.91 1.56 -17.57
N ASP A 143 -11.82 2.22 -18.29
CA ASP A 143 -11.52 3.04 -19.48
C ASP A 143 -10.59 4.22 -19.15
N ALA A 144 -10.63 4.70 -17.91
CA ALA A 144 -9.73 5.73 -17.38
C ALA A 144 -8.47 5.18 -16.69
N GLY A 145 -8.24 3.86 -16.76
CA GLY A 145 -7.08 3.19 -16.19
C GLY A 145 -7.14 2.95 -14.67
N PHE A 146 -8.33 3.00 -14.08
CA PHE A 146 -8.54 2.65 -12.66
C PHE A 146 -9.12 1.25 -12.51
N HIS A 147 -8.72 0.54 -11.46
CA HIS A 147 -9.34 -0.71 -11.06
C HIS A 147 -10.27 -0.49 -9.86
N SER A 148 -11.51 -0.96 -9.97
CA SER A 148 -12.50 -0.89 -8.88
C SER A 148 -11.98 -1.53 -7.59
N GLY A 149 -11.15 -2.58 -7.68
CA GLY A 149 -10.49 -3.20 -6.53
C GLY A 149 -9.54 -2.26 -5.78
N ASP A 150 -8.70 -1.52 -6.52
CA ASP A 150 -7.75 -0.56 -5.94
C ASP A 150 -8.47 0.59 -5.23
N ILE A 151 -9.56 1.09 -5.84
CA ILE A 151 -10.39 2.15 -5.26
C ILE A 151 -11.07 1.67 -3.97
N LYS A 152 -11.63 0.45 -3.97
CA LYS A 152 -12.23 -0.15 -2.77
C LYS A 152 -11.22 -0.32 -1.65
N LEU A 153 -10.03 -0.84 -1.97
CA LEU A 153 -8.94 -0.95 -0.99
C LEU A 153 -8.52 0.41 -0.45
N ALA A 154 -8.48 1.45 -1.30
CA ALA A 154 -8.18 2.80 -0.85
C ALA A 154 -9.27 3.35 0.09
N ILE A 155 -10.55 3.05 -0.11
CA ILE A 155 -11.64 3.47 0.79
C ILE A 155 -11.57 2.73 2.13
N LEU A 156 -11.30 1.41 2.11
CA LEU A 156 -11.26 0.57 3.31
C LEU A 156 -10.02 0.80 4.18
N ARG A 157 -8.92 1.28 3.60
CA ARG A 157 -7.69 1.61 4.33
C ARG A 157 -7.70 3.11 4.66
N PRO A 158 -8.08 3.52 5.89
CA PRO A 158 -7.95 4.91 6.29
C PRO A 158 -6.50 5.36 6.10
N ALA A 159 -6.31 6.55 5.52
CA ALA A 159 -4.98 7.13 5.41
C ALA A 159 -4.40 7.26 6.85
N PRO A 160 -3.14 6.85 7.09
CA PRO A 160 -2.51 7.19 8.36
C PRO A 160 -2.58 8.72 8.53
N PRO A 161 -2.79 9.24 9.75
CA PRO A 161 -2.87 10.67 9.99
C PRO A 161 -1.54 11.33 9.58
N MET A 162 -1.50 11.88 8.37
CA MET A 162 -0.38 12.67 7.88
C MET A 162 -0.64 14.13 8.26
N PRO A 163 0.26 14.79 9.01
CA PRO A 163 0.20 16.23 9.18
C PRO A 163 0.48 16.93 7.84
N MET A 164 -0.18 18.07 7.66
CA MET A 164 -0.13 18.95 6.49
C MET A 164 1.29 19.15 5.93
N LEU A 165 1.59 18.56 4.77
CA LEU A 165 2.81 18.81 4.02
C LEU A 165 2.48 19.29 2.60
N GLY A 166 2.91 20.51 2.31
CA GLY A 166 2.87 21.10 0.99
C GLY A 166 3.70 20.31 -0.02
N ARG A 167 3.15 20.18 -1.23
CA ARG A 167 3.80 19.95 -2.53
C ARG A 167 5.17 19.25 -2.50
N LEU A 168 5.18 17.93 -2.68
CA LEU A 168 6.30 17.21 -3.32
C LEU A 168 5.76 16.33 -4.46
N PRO A 169 6.45 16.17 -5.61
CA PRO A 169 5.95 15.39 -6.74
C PRO A 169 6.00 13.90 -6.38
N THR A 170 4.84 13.29 -6.21
CA THR A 170 4.70 11.85 -5.91
C THR A 170 5.06 11.03 -7.15
N ARG A 171 6.35 10.69 -7.31
CA ARG A 171 6.85 9.76 -8.35
C ARG A 171 7.56 8.56 -7.72
N SER A 172 6.96 7.95 -6.71
CA SER A 172 7.22 6.56 -6.33
C SER A 172 6.15 6.13 -5.34
N ARG A 173 5.31 5.19 -5.76
CA ARG A 173 4.43 4.43 -4.87
C ARG A 173 5.33 3.68 -3.87
N PRO A 174 5.08 3.74 -2.54
CA PRO A 174 5.67 2.74 -1.65
C PRO A 174 5.12 1.38 -2.07
N PRO A 175 5.93 0.31 -2.11
CA PRO A 175 5.43 -1.02 -2.48
C PRO A 175 4.27 -1.40 -1.54
N PRO A 176 3.31 -2.23 -1.98
CA PRO A 176 2.22 -2.64 -1.12
C PRO A 176 2.81 -3.37 0.09
N LEU A 177 2.77 -2.72 1.26
CA LEU A 177 2.98 -3.40 2.53
C LEU A 177 1.80 -4.36 2.70
N PHE A 178 2.01 -5.62 2.36
CA PHE A 178 1.10 -6.70 2.75
C PHE A 178 1.23 -6.88 4.26
N LEU A 179 0.44 -6.12 5.02
CA LEU A 179 0.28 -6.27 6.47
C LEU A 179 -0.54 -7.51 6.86
N CYS A 180 -0.72 -8.48 5.95
CA CYS A 180 -1.61 -9.63 6.14
C CYS A 180 -0.90 -10.99 6.25
N SER A 181 0.42 -11.03 6.41
CA SER A 181 1.14 -12.28 6.74
C SER A 181 1.88 -12.19 8.07
N PHE A 182 1.21 -11.70 9.10
CA PHE A 182 1.74 -11.70 10.48
C PHE A 182 0.89 -12.50 11.48
N ALA A 183 -0.17 -13.18 11.00
CA ALA A 183 -0.97 -14.10 11.80
C ALA A 183 -0.94 -15.50 11.19
N ALA A 184 0.23 -16.15 11.23
CA ALA A 184 0.38 -17.60 11.08
C ALA A 184 1.78 -17.98 11.57
N ALA A 185 2.00 -17.82 12.87
CA ALA A 185 2.97 -18.65 13.58
C ALA A 185 2.22 -19.93 13.95
N ASP A 186 2.31 -20.93 13.07
CA ASP A 186 2.38 -22.36 13.35
C ASP A 186 2.10 -23.12 12.05
N ASP A 187 3.05 -23.99 11.68
CA ASP A 187 2.89 -25.13 10.77
C ASP A 187 1.90 -24.99 9.62
N ALA A 188 2.30 -24.29 8.55
CA ALA A 188 1.76 -24.57 7.22
C ALA A 188 2.73 -24.13 6.13
N ASP A 189 3.26 -25.11 5.40
CA ASP A 189 3.99 -24.96 4.15
C ASP A 189 3.00 -24.44 3.08
N VAL A 190 2.83 -23.12 2.99
CA VAL A 190 1.94 -22.47 2.00
C VAL A 190 2.79 -21.80 0.91
N PRO A 191 2.72 -22.27 -0.35
CA PRO A 191 3.40 -21.61 -1.46
C PRO A 191 2.82 -20.22 -1.72
N SER A 192 3.66 -19.20 -1.59
CA SER A 192 3.31 -17.81 -1.93
C SER A 192 3.21 -17.63 -3.46
N PRO A 193 2.14 -17.02 -4.01
CA PRO A 193 2.05 -16.71 -5.43
C PRO A 193 2.78 -15.38 -5.70
N ALA A 194 4.11 -15.41 -5.66
CA ALA A 194 4.97 -14.37 -6.21
C ALA A 194 5.81 -14.97 -7.36
N ALA A 195 5.18 -15.75 -8.23
CA ALA A 195 5.75 -16.17 -9.51
C ALA A 195 5.66 -15.00 -10.49
N GLY A 196 6.66 -14.10 -10.43
CA GLY A 196 6.71 -12.93 -11.30
C GLY A 196 8.09 -12.30 -11.44
N SER A 197 9.18 -13.04 -11.22
CA SER A 197 10.51 -12.69 -11.74
C SER A 197 11.46 -13.89 -11.54
N LEU A 198 11.47 -14.83 -12.50
CA LEU A 198 12.38 -15.96 -12.51
C LEU A 198 13.68 -15.55 -13.22
N ALA A 199 14.72 -15.18 -12.46
CA ALA A 199 16.15 -15.38 -12.76
C ALA A 199 17.02 -14.54 -11.80
N GLY A 200 17.39 -15.13 -10.67
CA GLY A 200 18.36 -14.57 -9.72
C GLY A 200 18.14 -15.21 -8.37
N GLY A 201 19.19 -15.73 -7.73
CA GLY A 201 19.05 -16.28 -6.38
C GLY A 201 18.39 -15.23 -5.47
N THR A 202 17.52 -15.65 -4.55
CA THR A 202 16.82 -14.72 -3.64
C THR A 202 17.77 -13.78 -2.89
N GLY A 203 19.02 -14.20 -2.64
CA GLY A 203 20.09 -13.36 -2.12
C GLY A 203 20.62 -12.29 -3.09
N GLU A 204 20.73 -12.60 -4.39
CA GLU A 204 21.18 -11.66 -5.43
C GLU A 204 20.16 -10.54 -5.65
N GLU A 205 18.87 -10.85 -5.52
CA GLU A 205 17.82 -9.84 -5.61
C GLU A 205 17.89 -8.85 -4.44
N ASN A 206 18.11 -9.34 -3.21
CA ASN A 206 18.30 -8.48 -2.05
C ASN A 206 19.55 -7.61 -2.21
N PHE A 207 20.67 -8.18 -2.68
CA PHE A 207 21.90 -7.44 -2.94
C PHE A 207 21.67 -6.26 -3.90
N ARG A 208 20.96 -6.52 -5.02
CA ARG A 208 20.60 -5.49 -6.00
C ARG A 208 19.73 -4.39 -5.38
N ARG A 209 18.71 -4.75 -4.62
CA ARG A 209 17.79 -3.79 -3.97
C ARG A 209 18.53 -2.88 -2.98
N ILE A 210 19.44 -3.43 -2.18
CA ILE A 210 20.27 -2.64 -1.26
C ILE A 210 21.15 -1.67 -2.06
N GLY A 211 21.80 -2.15 -3.12
CA GLY A 211 22.61 -1.32 -4.02
C GLY A 211 21.82 -0.18 -4.67
N GLU A 212 20.59 -0.43 -5.10
CA GLU A 212 19.70 0.59 -5.68
C GLU A 212 19.34 1.70 -4.68
N VAL A 213 19.15 1.37 -3.40
CA VAL A 213 18.90 2.36 -2.35
C VAL A 213 20.11 3.25 -2.13
N LEU A 214 21.30 2.66 -2.02
CA LEU A 214 22.56 3.40 -1.86
C LEU A 214 22.84 4.30 -3.06
N ALA A 215 22.59 3.81 -4.28
CA ALA A 215 22.76 4.58 -5.52
C ALA A 215 21.84 5.82 -5.60
N ARG A 216 20.74 5.83 -4.85
CA ARG A 216 19.83 6.97 -4.72
C ARG A 216 20.22 7.94 -3.61
N GLY A 217 21.34 7.70 -2.92
CA GLY A 217 21.77 8.50 -1.77
C GLY A 217 20.95 8.28 -0.51
N ARG A 218 20.26 7.13 -0.40
CA ARG A 218 19.39 6.80 0.75
C ARG A 218 20.03 5.74 1.62
N ASN A 219 19.58 5.66 2.88
CA ASN A 219 20.14 4.74 3.88
C ASN A 219 19.23 3.51 4.08
N PRO A 220 19.65 2.29 3.67
CA PRO A 220 18.81 1.10 3.68
C PRO A 220 18.59 0.53 5.10
N MET A 221 17.32 0.36 5.49
CA MET A 221 16.91 -0.31 6.74
C MET A 221 16.21 -1.62 6.41
N LEU A 222 16.87 -2.74 6.70
CA LEU A 222 16.37 -4.07 6.34
C LEU A 222 15.44 -4.61 7.43
N VAL A 223 14.23 -5.05 7.07
CA VAL A 223 13.27 -5.56 8.06
C VAL A 223 12.65 -6.88 7.63
N GLY A 224 12.74 -7.88 8.49
CA GLY A 224 12.14 -9.20 8.29
C GLY A 224 13.08 -10.34 8.66
N VAL A 225 12.56 -11.57 8.64
CA VAL A 225 13.26 -12.78 9.11
C VAL A 225 14.59 -13.05 8.39
N GLY A 226 14.73 -12.61 7.13
CA GLY A 226 15.96 -12.74 6.34
C GLY A 226 16.89 -11.53 6.40
N ALA A 227 16.53 -10.47 7.14
CA ALA A 227 17.24 -9.19 7.11
C ALA A 227 18.70 -9.31 7.59
N ALA A 228 18.94 -10.10 8.64
CA ALA A 228 20.29 -10.35 9.16
C ALA A 228 21.18 -11.03 8.11
N SER A 229 20.68 -12.10 7.47
CA SER A 229 21.40 -12.82 6.41
C SER A 229 21.65 -11.92 5.20
N ALA A 230 20.66 -11.12 4.79
CA ALA A 230 20.81 -10.21 3.66
C ALA A 230 21.84 -9.10 3.93
N ALA A 231 21.88 -8.56 5.16
CA ALA A 231 22.89 -7.59 5.58
C ALA A 231 24.30 -8.19 5.56
N ALA A 232 24.46 -9.42 6.08
CA ALA A 232 25.74 -10.12 6.10
C ALA A 232 26.23 -10.47 4.69
N ASP A 233 25.36 -11.02 3.84
CA ASP A 233 25.66 -11.34 2.45
C ASP A 233 26.06 -10.07 1.67
N PHE A 234 25.34 -8.96 1.90
CA PHE A 234 25.68 -7.68 1.30
C PHE A 234 27.04 -7.18 1.79
N ALA A 235 27.31 -7.22 3.09
CA ALA A 235 28.59 -6.78 3.62
C ALA A 235 29.78 -7.59 3.07
N ALA A 236 29.60 -8.90 2.85
CA ALA A 236 30.63 -9.77 2.30
C ALA A 236 30.90 -9.55 0.80
N LEU A 237 29.87 -9.21 0.03
CA LEU A 237 29.94 -9.11 -1.44
C LEU A 237 29.99 -7.67 -1.98
N SER A 238 29.70 -6.68 -1.13
CA SER A 238 29.59 -5.29 -1.59
C SER A 238 30.95 -4.71 -1.97
N PRO A 239 30.99 -3.81 -2.97
CA PRO A 239 32.21 -3.07 -3.31
C PRO A 239 32.54 -1.97 -2.29
N TYR A 240 31.63 -1.70 -1.34
CA TYR A 240 31.76 -0.65 -0.34
C TYR A 240 32.47 -1.19 0.90
N ARG A 241 33.21 -0.32 1.61
CA ARG A 241 33.73 -0.68 2.92
C ARG A 241 32.58 -0.64 3.92
N VAL A 242 32.22 -1.78 4.52
CA VAL A 242 31.24 -1.83 5.60
C VAL A 242 31.96 -1.82 6.94
N LEU A 243 31.64 -0.83 7.78
CA LEU A 243 32.22 -0.67 9.11
C LEU A 243 31.13 -0.88 10.17
N PRO A 244 31.16 -1.99 10.93
CA PRO A 244 30.22 -2.22 12.01
C PRO A 244 30.47 -1.26 13.17
N VAL A 245 29.42 -0.65 13.69
CA VAL A 245 29.44 0.22 14.88
C VAL A 245 28.51 -0.39 15.91
N GLY A 246 29.09 -0.96 16.96
CA GLY A 246 28.36 -1.57 18.07
C GLY A 246 28.22 -0.62 19.26
N THR A 247 27.34 -0.97 20.20
CA THR A 247 27.13 -0.22 21.45
C THR A 247 28.32 -0.31 22.40
N SER A 248 29.16 -1.34 22.30
CA SER A 248 30.25 -1.65 23.24
C SER A 248 31.60 -0.96 22.95
N SER A 249 31.86 -0.50 21.71
CA SER A 249 33.09 0.22 21.35
C SER A 249 32.86 1.13 20.15
N ILE A 250 32.40 2.35 20.39
CA ILE A 250 32.40 3.39 19.35
C ILE A 250 33.82 3.97 19.32
N ASP A 251 34.67 3.45 18.45
CA ASP A 251 35.96 4.08 18.16
C ASP A 251 35.73 5.30 17.26
N GLN A 252 35.30 6.41 17.88
CA GLN A 252 34.95 7.69 17.22
C GLN A 252 36.04 8.16 16.25
N THR A 253 37.30 7.93 16.63
CA THR A 253 38.48 8.24 15.81
C THR A 253 38.54 7.41 14.54
N GLU A 254 38.28 6.10 14.62
CA GLU A 254 38.27 5.23 13.45
C GLU A 254 37.09 5.57 12.53
N LEU A 255 35.89 5.79 13.10
CA LEU A 255 34.70 6.12 12.33
C LEU A 255 34.85 7.44 11.58
N GLY A 256 35.38 8.48 12.24
CA GLY A 256 35.65 9.77 11.61
C GLY A 256 36.72 9.68 10.52
N LEU A 257 37.80 8.95 10.75
CA LEU A 257 38.86 8.75 9.76
C LEU A 257 38.35 7.94 8.55
N ALA A 258 37.58 6.88 8.79
CA ALA A 258 36.98 6.06 7.75
C ALA A 258 36.03 6.90 6.87
N ALA A 259 35.21 7.76 7.49
CA ALA A 259 34.28 8.62 6.77
C ALA A 259 34.99 9.70 5.95
N ALA A 260 36.06 10.29 6.49
CA ALA A 260 36.89 11.24 5.74
C ALA A 260 37.54 10.59 4.50
N MET A 261 38.00 9.34 4.62
CA MET A 261 38.57 8.58 3.51
C MET A 261 37.53 8.07 2.51
N ALA A 262 36.24 8.03 2.87
CA ALA A 262 35.18 7.46 2.02
C ALA A 262 35.04 8.16 0.66
N SER A 263 35.27 9.47 0.59
CA SER A 263 35.21 10.21 -0.68
C SER A 263 36.32 9.79 -1.64
N ALA A 264 37.48 9.37 -1.12
CA ALA A 264 38.63 8.92 -1.90
C ALA A 264 38.61 7.42 -2.23
N THR A 265 37.72 6.62 -1.62
CA THR A 265 37.62 5.17 -1.82
C THR A 265 36.32 4.78 -2.55
N SER A 266 35.90 3.53 -2.50
CA SER A 266 34.63 3.07 -3.09
C SER A 266 33.38 3.57 -2.34
N GLY A 267 33.55 4.15 -1.14
CA GLY A 267 32.48 4.61 -0.25
C GLY A 267 32.39 3.77 1.03
N LEU A 268 31.77 4.33 2.07
CA LEU A 268 31.66 3.74 3.42
C LEU A 268 30.20 3.49 3.78
N ILE A 269 29.91 2.30 4.29
CA ILE A 269 28.63 1.95 4.91
C ILE A 269 28.87 1.72 6.40
N ILE A 270 28.26 2.54 7.23
CA ILE A 270 28.25 2.40 8.68
C ILE A 270 27.14 1.41 9.05
N SER A 271 27.51 0.22 9.51
CA SER A 271 26.57 -0.83 9.88
C SER A 271 26.25 -0.74 11.37
N ILE A 272 25.03 -0.33 11.72
CA ILE A 272 24.56 -0.23 13.11
C ILE A 272 24.01 -1.56 13.67
N GLY A 273 24.09 -2.64 12.89
CA GLY A 273 23.72 -3.98 13.34
C GLY A 273 22.22 -4.19 13.53
N ASP A 274 21.86 -5.04 14.50
CA ASP A 274 20.47 -5.30 14.89
C ASP A 274 19.91 -4.07 15.64
N LEU A 275 18.82 -3.50 15.15
CA LEU A 275 18.13 -2.40 15.82
C LEU A 275 17.69 -2.77 17.24
N LYS A 276 17.50 -4.05 17.55
CA LYS A 276 17.20 -4.51 18.91
C LYS A 276 18.26 -4.07 19.93
N GLU A 277 19.53 -4.01 19.54
CA GLU A 277 20.63 -3.56 20.40
C GLU A 277 20.59 -2.06 20.71
N LEU A 278 19.95 -1.26 19.85
CA LEU A 278 19.76 0.18 20.03
C LEU A 278 18.47 0.54 20.78
N VAL A 279 17.62 -0.45 21.03
CA VAL A 279 16.32 -0.29 21.68
C VAL A 279 16.21 -1.20 22.92
N PRO A 280 17.22 -1.29 23.80
CA PRO A 280 17.12 -2.10 25.01
C PRO A 280 16.08 -1.50 25.97
N ASP A 281 15.46 -2.36 26.78
CA ASP A 281 14.56 -1.95 27.85
C ASP A 281 15.31 -1.42 29.08
N ASP A 282 16.61 -1.74 29.17
CA ASP A 282 17.52 -1.24 30.19
C ASP A 282 17.97 0.21 29.91
N GLY A 283 17.86 1.08 30.92
CA GLY A 283 18.14 2.51 30.80
C GLY A 283 19.60 2.86 30.54
N GLU A 284 20.56 2.07 31.04
CA GLU A 284 21.99 2.31 30.81
C GLU A 284 22.38 1.92 29.39
N LEU A 285 21.90 0.76 28.93
CA LEU A 285 22.11 0.31 27.55
C LEU A 285 21.44 1.25 26.54
N GLN A 286 20.31 1.88 26.91
CA GLN A 286 19.64 2.87 26.07
C GLN A 286 20.50 4.13 25.88
N GLU A 287 21.22 4.56 26.91
CA GLU A 287 22.16 5.69 26.80
C GLU A 287 23.32 5.36 25.87
N MET A 288 23.82 4.12 25.90
CA MET A 288 24.83 3.66 24.94
C MET A 288 24.28 3.70 23.50
N GLY A 289 23.05 3.24 23.29
CA GLY A 289 22.37 3.35 21.99
C GLY A 289 22.22 4.80 21.53
N ARG A 290 21.87 5.74 22.43
CA ARG A 290 21.81 7.18 22.13
C ARG A 290 23.16 7.74 21.69
N ARG A 291 24.27 7.32 22.32
CA ARG A 291 25.63 7.73 21.92
C ARG A 291 26.01 7.22 20.54
N VAL A 292 25.68 5.96 20.20
CA VAL A 292 25.89 5.42 18.85
C VAL A 292 25.15 6.27 17.83
N VAL A 293 23.85 6.48 18.05
CA VAL A 293 23.02 7.27 17.14
C VAL A 293 23.54 8.71 16.98
N ALA A 294 23.92 9.37 18.07
CA ALA A 294 24.46 10.72 18.02
C ALA A 294 25.76 10.79 17.21
N GLU A 295 26.67 9.84 17.40
CA GLU A 295 27.94 9.81 16.68
C GLU A 295 27.77 9.51 15.19
N VAL A 296 26.92 8.53 14.85
CA VAL A 296 26.59 8.22 13.45
C VAL A 296 25.93 9.43 12.77
N THR A 297 25.03 10.13 13.46
CA THR A 297 24.40 11.36 12.96
C THR A 297 25.46 12.43 12.68
N ARG A 298 26.38 12.68 13.63
CA ARG A 298 27.47 13.65 13.48
C ARG A 298 28.31 13.36 12.23
N VAL A 299 28.66 12.10 11.99
CA VAL A 299 29.45 11.67 10.84
C VAL A 299 28.68 11.84 9.53
N LEU A 300 27.41 11.44 9.48
CA LEU A 300 26.55 11.65 8.30
C LEU A 300 26.38 13.13 7.97
N GLU A 301 26.20 13.99 8.98
CA GLU A 301 26.06 15.44 8.77
C GLU A 301 27.34 16.08 8.25
N THR A 302 28.49 15.67 8.78
CA THR A 302 29.81 16.14 8.35
C THR A 302 30.09 15.74 6.89
N HIS A 303 29.60 14.58 6.47
CA HIS A 303 29.86 13.99 5.16
C HIS A 303 28.62 13.90 4.25
N ARG A 304 27.65 14.84 4.35
CA ARG A 304 26.40 14.85 3.54
C ARG A 304 26.62 14.83 2.02
N ALA A 305 27.70 15.45 1.55
CA ALA A 305 28.06 15.48 0.13
C ALA A 305 28.97 14.29 -0.29
N GLY A 306 29.32 13.41 0.65
CA GLY A 306 30.21 12.28 0.46
C GLY A 306 29.50 10.96 0.16
N ARG A 307 30.29 9.91 -0.01
CA ARG A 307 29.82 8.52 -0.20
C ARG A 307 29.81 7.77 1.13
N VAL A 308 29.04 8.27 2.09
CA VAL A 308 28.88 7.68 3.42
C VAL A 308 27.40 7.37 3.64
N TRP A 309 27.09 6.11 3.95
CA TRP A 309 25.74 5.63 4.20
C TRP A 309 25.64 4.92 5.55
N VAL A 310 24.42 4.73 6.04
CA VAL A 310 24.11 3.90 7.21
C VAL A 310 23.21 2.74 6.80
N MET A 311 23.49 1.58 7.37
CA MET A 311 22.69 0.36 7.19
C MET A 311 22.44 -0.29 8.55
N GLY A 312 21.20 -0.74 8.77
CA GLY A 312 20.77 -1.46 9.96
C GLY A 312 19.73 -2.49 9.59
N TRP A 313 19.50 -3.46 10.47
CA TRP A 313 18.52 -4.49 10.22
C TRP A 313 17.72 -4.84 11.47
N SER A 314 16.53 -5.42 11.26
CA SER A 314 15.76 -6.03 12.34
C SER A 314 14.96 -7.21 11.84
N ALA A 315 14.80 -8.23 12.68
CA ALA A 315 13.97 -9.39 12.35
C ALA A 315 12.47 -9.05 12.26
N THR A 316 12.01 -8.01 12.97
CA THR A 316 10.59 -7.65 13.07
C THR A 316 10.34 -6.19 12.75
N TYR A 317 9.16 -5.89 12.21
CA TYR A 317 8.73 -4.52 11.96
C TYR A 317 8.44 -3.74 13.24
N GLU A 318 8.03 -4.44 14.30
CA GLU A 318 7.79 -3.84 15.62
C GLU A 318 9.08 -3.24 16.19
N THR A 319 10.20 -3.96 16.14
CA THR A 319 11.49 -3.44 16.61
C THR A 319 11.94 -2.22 15.81
N TYR A 320 11.69 -2.19 14.50
CA TYR A 320 11.93 -0.99 13.68
C TYR A 320 11.07 0.21 14.12
N LEU A 321 9.79 0.00 14.41
CA LEU A 321 8.91 1.07 14.91
C LEU A 321 9.33 1.55 16.31
N THR A 322 9.73 0.64 17.19
CA THR A 322 10.24 1.00 18.53
C THR A 322 11.56 1.76 18.43
N PHE A 323 12.40 1.45 17.46
CA PHE A 323 13.60 2.25 17.16
C PHE A 323 13.21 3.67 16.75
N LEU A 324 12.29 3.84 15.78
CA LEU A 324 11.84 5.16 15.37
C LEU A 324 11.09 5.93 16.46
N SER A 325 10.38 5.25 17.37
CA SER A 325 9.71 5.92 18.48
C SER A 325 10.70 6.47 19.51
N LYS A 326 11.82 5.78 19.73
CA LYS A 326 12.93 6.27 20.58
C LYS A 326 13.73 7.38 19.89
N PHE A 327 13.78 7.39 18.56
CA PHE A 327 14.54 8.36 17.77
C PHE A 327 13.71 9.00 16.62
N PRO A 328 12.73 9.86 16.92
CA PRO A 328 11.70 10.28 15.97
C PRO A 328 12.18 11.10 14.77
N LEU A 329 13.35 11.73 14.86
CA LEU A 329 13.89 12.58 13.80
C LEU A 329 14.78 11.81 12.80
N LEU A 330 15.23 10.60 13.15
CA LEU A 330 16.21 9.86 12.34
C LEU A 330 15.74 9.49 10.94
N ASP A 331 14.44 9.22 10.76
CA ASP A 331 13.88 8.92 9.43
C ASP A 331 14.19 10.06 8.43
N LYS A 332 14.16 11.30 8.91
CA LYS A 332 14.50 12.49 8.13
C LYS A 332 15.99 12.78 8.14
N ASP A 333 16.62 12.74 9.30
CA ASP A 333 18.02 13.13 9.45
C ASP A 333 18.96 12.20 8.68
N TRP A 334 18.62 10.91 8.62
CA TRP A 334 19.36 9.90 7.91
C TRP A 334 18.71 9.51 6.57
N GLU A 335 17.62 10.14 6.15
CA GLU A 335 16.91 9.77 4.90
C GLU A 335 16.71 8.25 4.73
N LEU A 336 16.14 7.62 5.76
CA LEU A 336 16.02 6.17 5.82
C LEU A 336 15.11 5.63 4.72
N GLN A 337 15.44 4.43 4.24
CA GLN A 337 14.66 3.69 3.27
C GLN A 337 14.42 2.27 3.78
N LEU A 338 13.20 2.01 4.23
CA LEU A 338 12.77 0.68 4.66
C LEU A 338 12.80 -0.30 3.48
N LEU A 339 13.39 -1.47 3.71
CA LEU A 339 13.49 -2.59 2.77
C LEU A 339 13.02 -3.89 3.45
N PRO A 340 11.81 -4.38 3.12
CA PRO A 340 11.32 -5.66 3.60
C PRO A 340 12.13 -6.82 3.01
N ILE A 341 12.64 -7.72 3.87
CA ILE A 341 13.36 -8.93 3.49
C ILE A 341 12.56 -10.16 3.93
N THR A 342 11.93 -10.81 2.96
CA THR A 342 11.00 -11.94 3.19
C THR A 342 11.61 -13.31 2.89
N ALA A 343 12.85 -13.38 2.40
CA ALA A 343 13.50 -14.62 2.00
C ALA A 343 14.69 -14.94 2.92
N VAL A 344 14.70 -16.15 3.45
CA VAL A 344 15.88 -16.76 4.09
C VAL A 344 16.49 -17.70 3.07
N ARG A 345 17.81 -17.63 2.86
CA ARG A 345 18.50 -18.62 2.02
C ARG A 345 18.45 -19.95 2.76
N ALA A 346 17.79 -20.97 2.20
CA ALA A 346 17.97 -22.34 2.66
C ALA A 346 19.43 -22.74 2.38
N GLY A 347 20.27 -22.75 3.41
CA GLY A 347 21.61 -23.32 3.34
C GLY A 347 21.50 -24.83 3.15
N GLY A 348 22.17 -25.38 2.13
CA GLY A 348 21.81 -26.65 1.50
C GLY A 348 22.44 -27.92 2.08
N SER A 349 21.98 -29.05 1.54
CA SER A 349 22.74 -30.29 1.44
C SER A 349 22.58 -30.83 0.01
N PRO A 350 23.64 -31.32 -0.65
CA PRO A 350 23.57 -31.81 -2.02
C PRO A 350 23.03 -33.26 -2.04
N ALA A 351 22.34 -33.61 -3.12
CA ALA A 351 21.75 -34.92 -3.39
C ALA A 351 20.43 -35.24 -2.65
N ALA A 352 19.32 -34.83 -3.27
CA ALA A 352 18.10 -35.62 -3.23
C ALA A 352 17.49 -35.60 -4.63
N LEU A 353 17.27 -36.79 -5.17
CA LEU A 353 16.84 -37.04 -6.53
C LEU A 353 15.54 -36.29 -6.86
N ILE A 354 15.51 -35.74 -8.07
CA ILE A 354 14.30 -35.36 -8.79
C ILE A 354 13.33 -36.56 -8.75
N PRO A 355 12.11 -36.46 -8.19
CA PRO A 355 11.05 -37.36 -8.57
C PRO A 355 10.54 -36.87 -9.93
N GLN A 356 10.78 -37.66 -10.98
CA GLN A 356 10.17 -37.45 -12.28
C GLN A 356 8.65 -37.35 -12.12
N ALA A 357 8.06 -36.33 -12.73
CA ALA A 357 6.62 -36.20 -12.83
C ALA A 357 6.05 -37.39 -13.63
N THR A 358 5.42 -38.33 -12.94
CA THR A 358 4.66 -39.40 -13.59
C THR A 358 3.42 -38.78 -14.24
N THR A 359 3.44 -38.64 -15.56
CA THR A 359 2.23 -38.42 -16.36
C THR A 359 1.27 -39.59 -16.14
N ALA A 360 0.12 -39.31 -15.52
CA ALA A 360 -0.96 -40.27 -15.37
C ALA A 360 -1.46 -40.73 -16.75
N ALA A 361 -1.28 -42.02 -17.03
CA ALA A 361 -1.82 -42.67 -18.21
C ALA A 361 -3.34 -42.80 -18.12
N ALA A 362 -4.00 -42.61 -19.27
CA ALA A 362 -5.43 -42.64 -19.45
C ALA A 362 -6.06 -43.99 -19.08
N PHE A 363 -7.25 -43.92 -18.47
CA PHE A 363 -8.12 -45.05 -18.16
C PHE A 363 -8.45 -45.88 -19.41
N SER A 364 -8.17 -47.18 -19.37
CA SER A 364 -8.83 -48.16 -20.25
C SER A 364 -9.82 -49.00 -19.45
N LYS A 365 -11.04 -49.04 -19.97
CA LYS A 365 -12.22 -49.78 -19.51
C LYS A 365 -11.97 -51.30 -19.64
N PRO A 366 -12.44 -52.15 -18.71
CA PRO A 366 -12.59 -53.57 -19.03
C PRO A 366 -13.99 -53.82 -19.61
N ALA A 367 -14.01 -54.57 -20.71
CA ALA A 367 -15.19 -55.22 -21.24
C ALA A 367 -15.11 -56.72 -20.91
N ARG A 368 -16.25 -57.21 -20.39
CA ARG A 368 -16.72 -58.59 -20.24
C ARG A 368 -16.28 -59.39 -19.02
#